data_AF-A0A538R926-F1
#
_entry.id   AF-A0A538R926-F1
#
_cell.length_a   1.000
_cell.length_b   1.000
_cell.length_c   1.000
_cell.angle_alpha   90.00
_cell.angle_beta   90.00
_cell.angle_gamma   90.00
#
_symmetry.space_group_name_H-M   'P 1'
#
loop_
_entity.id
_entity.type
_entity.pdbx_description
1 polymer ?
#
loop_
_entity_poly.entity_id
_entity_poly.type
_entity_poly.pdbx_seq_one_letter_code
_entity_poly.pdbx_strand_id
1 'polypeptide(L)'
;MRRALAGLLGALSLAGCAGHQGAEMRSAEQALAAAGFQARPADTPEKLAQLQSLAPRKVLWRPQDGELRYVYADPTSCRCLYVGGEEQYQRLRRHEQVTVDRFFAVEASRNTIDWGLWEILGR
;
A
#
# COMPACT_ATOMS: atom_id res chain seq x y z
N MET A 1 -52.10 35.51 16.42
CA MET A 1 -51.53 36.23 15.26
C MET A 1 -50.18 35.62 14.91
N ARG A 2 -50.01 35.17 13.67
CA ARG A 2 -48.81 34.50 13.13
C ARG A 2 -47.63 35.48 13.06
N ARG A 3 -46.43 35.03 13.41
CA ARG A 3 -45.18 35.54 12.82
C ARG A 3 -44.37 34.35 12.35
N ALA A 4 -44.42 34.12 11.04
CA ALA A 4 -43.51 33.25 10.33
C ALA A 4 -42.15 33.95 10.26
N LEU A 5 -41.09 33.25 10.68
CA LEU A 5 -39.72 33.58 10.32
C LEU A 5 -39.18 32.38 9.56
N ALA A 6 -39.42 32.42 8.25
CA ALA A 6 -38.64 31.67 7.28
C ALA A 6 -37.29 32.37 7.14
N GLY A 7 -36.19 31.62 7.15
CA GLY A 7 -34.88 32.19 6.84
C GLY A 7 -33.70 31.28 7.16
N LEU A 8 -33.30 30.51 6.15
CA LEU A 8 -31.94 30.05 5.85
C LEU A 8 -31.08 29.51 7.01
N LEU A 9 -30.95 28.18 7.08
CA LEU A 9 -29.69 27.57 7.53
C LEU A 9 -29.17 26.70 6.38
N GLY A 10 -28.05 27.17 5.84
CA GLY A 10 -27.50 26.78 4.55
C GLY A 10 -27.07 25.33 4.48
N ALA A 11 -27.01 24.86 3.24
CA ALA A 11 -26.43 23.60 2.84
C ALA A 11 -25.03 23.43 3.44
N LEU A 12 -24.89 22.53 4.41
CA LEU A 12 -23.61 21.94 4.75
C LEU A 12 -23.22 21.03 3.57
N SER A 13 -22.45 21.59 2.64
CA SER A 13 -21.84 20.82 1.56
C SER A 13 -20.94 19.75 2.19
N LEU A 14 -21.31 18.48 2.05
CA LEU A 14 -20.42 17.35 2.31
C LEU A 14 -19.33 17.33 1.22
N ALA A 15 -18.31 18.19 1.36
CA ALA A 15 -17.05 18.00 0.65
C ALA A 15 -16.26 16.87 1.37
N GLY A 16 -16.74 15.64 1.21
CA GLY A 16 -16.21 14.45 1.89
C GLY A 16 -15.04 13.79 1.15
N CYS A 17 -13.88 13.75 1.81
CA CYS A 17 -12.89 12.65 1.83
C CYS A 17 -12.28 12.10 0.52
N ALA A 18 -12.11 12.87 -0.56
CA ALA A 18 -11.30 12.39 -1.70
C ALA A 18 -9.77 12.59 -1.49
N GLY A 19 -9.35 13.58 -0.68
CA GLY A 19 -7.93 13.96 -0.54
C GLY A 19 -7.09 13.11 0.42
N HIS A 20 -7.72 12.34 1.33
CA HIS A 20 -6.97 11.65 2.38
C HIS A 20 -6.23 10.41 1.85
N GLN A 21 -6.86 9.64 0.97
CA GLN A 21 -6.29 8.40 0.45
C GLN A 21 -5.01 8.61 -0.37
N GLY A 22 -4.96 9.68 -1.17
CA GLY A 22 -3.78 10.00 -1.99
C GLY A 22 -2.60 10.50 -1.16
N ALA A 23 -2.86 11.26 -0.09
CA ALA A 23 -1.82 11.69 0.85
C ALA A 23 -1.25 10.50 1.63
N GLU A 24 -2.11 9.58 2.09
CA GLU A 24 -1.72 8.38 2.81
C GLU A 24 -0.93 7.37 1.95
N MET A 25 -1.26 7.26 0.66
CA MET A 25 -0.50 6.42 -0.27
C MET A 25 0.92 6.97 -0.47
N ARG A 26 1.03 8.28 -0.69
CA ARG A 26 2.33 8.94 -0.85
C ARG A 26 3.19 8.81 0.41
N SER A 27 2.59 8.91 1.60
CA SER A 27 3.33 8.67 2.84
C SER A 27 3.75 7.20 3.00
N ALA A 28 2.94 6.24 2.56
CA ALA A 28 3.31 4.83 2.61
C ALA A 28 4.49 4.49 1.68
N GLU A 29 4.45 4.97 0.43
CA GLU A 29 5.56 4.80 -0.53
C GLU A 29 6.86 5.42 0.01
N GLN A 30 6.77 6.62 0.60
CA GLN A 30 7.92 7.31 1.22
C GLN A 30 8.48 6.55 2.43
N ALA A 31 7.60 6.05 3.30
CA ALA A 31 7.99 5.25 4.46
C ALA A 31 8.69 3.95 4.05
N LEU A 32 8.17 3.25 3.05
CA LEU A 32 8.77 2.04 2.49
C LEU A 32 10.16 2.33 1.91
N ALA A 33 10.29 3.38 1.11
CA ALA A 33 11.57 3.81 0.54
C ALA A 33 12.59 4.17 1.63
N ALA A 34 12.18 4.94 2.65
CA ALA A 34 13.03 5.32 3.78
C ALA A 34 13.48 4.10 4.62
N ALA A 35 12.65 3.07 4.71
CA ALA A 35 12.98 1.81 5.37
C ALA A 35 13.90 0.90 4.52
N GLY A 36 14.11 1.24 3.25
CA GLY A 36 14.98 0.52 2.31
C GLY A 36 14.28 -0.55 1.48
N PHE A 37 12.94 -0.52 1.37
CA PHE A 37 12.24 -1.38 0.42
C PHE A 37 12.56 -0.96 -1.02
N GLN A 38 12.69 -1.94 -1.90
CA GLN A 38 12.96 -1.72 -3.31
C GLN A 38 11.67 -1.78 -4.12
N ALA A 39 11.35 -0.71 -4.85
CA ALA A 39 10.24 -0.70 -5.79
C ALA A 39 10.61 -1.51 -7.04
N ARG A 40 9.78 -2.48 -7.40
CA ARG A 40 9.86 -3.26 -8.64
C ARG A 40 8.67 -2.89 -9.53
N PRO A 41 8.87 -2.17 -10.65
CA PRO A 41 7.77 -1.79 -11.54
C PRO A 41 7.10 -3.02 -12.16
N ALA A 42 5.77 -2.98 -12.27
CA ALA A 42 4.99 -3.94 -13.03
C ALA A 42 4.98 -3.57 -14.53
N ASP A 43 6.15 -3.70 -15.16
CA ASP A 43 6.42 -3.29 -16.54
C ASP A 43 5.95 -4.29 -17.61
N THR A 44 5.46 -5.48 -17.21
CA THR A 44 4.83 -6.46 -18.09
C THR A 44 3.36 -6.69 -17.71
N PRO A 45 2.51 -7.13 -18.65
CA PRO A 45 1.12 -7.51 -18.34
C PRO A 45 1.02 -8.58 -17.25
N GLU A 46 1.95 -9.54 -17.23
CA GLU A 46 1.99 -10.62 -16.23
C GLU A 46 2.31 -10.07 -14.84
N LYS A 47 3.31 -9.18 -14.73
CA LYS A 47 3.62 -8.50 -13.45
C LYS A 47 2.44 -7.69 -12.96
N LEU A 48 1.75 -6.97 -13.86
CA LEU A 48 0.59 -6.17 -13.49
C LEU A 48 -0.57 -7.04 -13.04
N ALA A 49 -0.84 -8.15 -13.73
CA ALA A 49 -1.87 -9.12 -13.34
C ALA A 49 -1.57 -9.73 -11.97
N GLN A 50 -0.31 -10.11 -11.71
CA GLN A 50 0.07 -10.63 -10.39
C GLN A 50 -0.03 -9.55 -9.32
N LEU A 51 0.41 -8.33 -9.59
CA LEU A 51 0.30 -7.20 -8.67
C LEU A 51 -1.16 -6.90 -8.29
N GLN A 52 -2.08 -6.95 -9.26
CA GLN A 52 -3.52 -6.76 -9.05
C GLN A 52 -4.16 -7.89 -8.24
N SER A 53 -3.57 -9.09 -8.25
CA SER A 53 -4.05 -10.21 -7.44
C SER A 53 -3.70 -10.08 -5.95
N LEU A 54 -2.69 -9.28 -5.61
CA LEU A 54 -2.25 -9.09 -4.23
C LEU A 54 -3.19 -8.15 -3.50
N ALA A 55 -3.28 -8.30 -2.17
CA ALA A 55 -4.03 -7.37 -1.35
C ALA A 55 -3.40 -5.97 -1.48
N PRO A 56 -4.12 -5.00 -2.06
CA PRO A 56 -3.54 -3.70 -2.33
C PRO A 56 -3.32 -2.94 -1.02
N ARG A 57 -2.22 -2.18 -0.98
CA ARG A 57 -1.85 -1.34 0.17
C ARG A 57 -1.71 -2.11 1.47
N LYS A 58 -1.24 -3.35 1.40
CA LYS A 58 -0.92 -4.17 2.57
C LYS A 58 0.51 -4.70 2.50
N VAL A 59 1.20 -4.70 3.63
CA VAL A 59 2.48 -5.41 3.80
C VAL A 59 2.18 -6.87 4.06
N LEU A 60 2.67 -7.74 3.18
CA LEU A 60 2.47 -9.18 3.18
C LEU A 60 3.80 -9.88 3.44
N TRP A 61 3.76 -10.94 4.22
CA TRP A 61 4.85 -11.89 4.43
C TRP A 61 4.85 -12.93 3.29
N ARG A 62 5.99 -13.14 2.60
CA ARG A 62 6.09 -14.05 1.46
C ARG A 62 7.41 -14.83 1.44
N PRO A 63 7.39 -16.16 1.36
CA PRO A 63 8.60 -16.94 1.19
C PRO A 63 9.17 -16.75 -0.22
N GLN A 64 10.49 -16.58 -0.32
CA GLN A 64 11.29 -16.55 -1.55
C GLN A 64 12.54 -17.41 -1.29
N ASP A 65 12.70 -18.52 -2.00
CA ASP A 65 13.88 -19.42 -1.87
C ASP A 65 14.24 -19.83 -0.43
N GLY A 66 13.23 -20.01 0.42
CA GLY A 66 13.41 -20.35 1.83
C GLY A 66 13.73 -19.17 2.74
N GLU A 67 13.94 -17.98 2.19
CA GLU A 67 14.00 -16.72 2.92
C GLU A 67 12.63 -16.04 2.99
N LEU A 68 12.47 -15.20 4.00
CA LEU A 68 11.29 -14.40 4.15
C LEU A 68 11.48 -13.00 3.53
N ARG A 69 10.60 -12.65 2.58
CA ARG A 69 10.36 -11.28 2.12
C ARG A 69 9.08 -10.66 2.68
N TYR A 70 9.15 -9.35 2.85
CA TYR A 70 8.01 -8.48 3.10
C TYR A 70 7.72 -7.71 1.82
N VAL A 71 6.47 -7.72 1.38
CA VAL A 71 6.05 -7.08 0.13
C VAL A 71 4.86 -6.15 0.32
N TYR A 72 4.83 -5.06 -0.42
CA TYR A 72 3.68 -4.15 -0.48
C TYR A 72 3.29 -3.94 -1.94
N ALA A 73 2.01 -4.17 -2.25
CA ALA A 73 1.47 -4.03 -3.59
C ALA A 73 0.75 -2.69 -3.76
N ASP A 74 1.20 -1.89 -4.73
CA ASP A 74 0.51 -0.67 -5.17
C ASP A 74 0.11 -0.79 -6.65
N PRO A 75 -1.06 -1.35 -6.96
CA PRO A 75 -1.52 -1.55 -8.34
C PRO A 75 -2.09 -0.28 -8.99
N THR A 76 -2.20 0.86 -8.28
CA THR A 76 -2.90 2.05 -8.80
C THR A 76 -2.01 3.27 -8.96
N SER A 77 -1.16 3.61 -7.99
CA SER A 77 -0.32 4.83 -8.04
C SER A 77 0.97 4.57 -8.82
N CYS A 78 1.92 3.87 -8.24
CA CYS A 78 3.20 3.50 -8.85
C CYS A 78 3.05 2.36 -9.87
N ARG A 79 2.09 1.44 -9.65
CA ARG A 79 2.05 0.11 -10.30
C ARG A 79 3.34 -0.66 -10.01
N CYS A 80 3.66 -0.77 -8.72
CA CYS A 80 4.93 -1.33 -8.24
C CYS A 80 4.70 -2.35 -7.13
N LEU A 81 5.55 -3.37 -7.10
CA LEU A 81 5.73 -4.25 -5.95
C LEU A 81 6.94 -3.76 -5.14
N TYR A 82 6.73 -3.32 -3.91
CA TYR A 82 7.82 -2.97 -3.01
C TYR A 82 8.28 -4.22 -2.28
N VAL A 83 9.58 -4.51 -2.27
CA VAL A 83 10.16 -5.73 -1.68
C VAL A 83 11.24 -5.37 -0.67
N GLY A 84 11.17 -5.97 0.51
CA GLY A 84 12.17 -5.82 1.59
C GLY A 84 12.38 -7.14 2.34
N GLY A 85 13.47 -7.24 3.08
CA GLY A 85 13.70 -8.32 4.04
C GLY A 85 13.28 -7.95 5.46
N GLU A 86 13.59 -8.83 6.40
CA GLU A 86 13.32 -8.65 7.84
C GLU A 86 13.88 -7.30 8.35
N GLU A 87 15.11 -6.94 7.98
CA GLU A 87 15.75 -5.73 8.46
C GLU A 87 15.02 -4.44 8.02
N GLN A 88 14.61 -4.38 6.74
CA GLN A 88 13.81 -3.27 6.19
C GLN A 88 12.44 -3.22 6.88
N TYR A 89 11.82 -4.37 7.12
CA TYR A 89 10.56 -4.44 7.84
C TYR A 89 10.67 -3.93 9.28
N GLN A 90 11.72 -4.33 10.01
CA GLN A 90 11.95 -3.83 11.37
C GLN A 90 12.26 -2.33 11.39
N ARG A 91 12.96 -1.78 10.38
CA ARG A 91 13.11 -0.32 10.21
C ARG A 91 11.76 0.36 10.03
N LEU A 92 10.92 -0.14 9.12
CA LEU A 92 9.57 0.37 8.88
C LEU A 92 8.77 0.39 10.19
N ARG A 93 8.77 -0.71 10.95
CA ARG A 93 8.08 -0.79 12.24
C ARG A 93 8.56 0.22 13.27
N ARG A 94 9.86 0.55 13.31
CA ARG A 94 10.40 1.50 14.31
C ARG A 94 9.97 2.94 14.05
N HIS A 95 9.93 3.34 12.78
CA HIS A 95 9.63 4.72 12.40
C HIS A 95 8.14 4.97 12.16
N GLU A 96 7.39 3.92 11.80
CA GLU A 96 6.07 4.03 11.20
C GLU A 96 5.11 2.98 11.80
N GLN A 97 5.06 2.90 13.15
CA GLN A 97 4.24 1.91 13.88
C GLN A 97 2.76 1.93 13.44
N VAL A 98 2.18 3.13 13.35
CA VAL A 98 0.78 3.33 12.93
C VAL A 98 0.54 2.84 11.50
N THR A 99 1.47 3.13 10.60
CA THR A 99 1.45 2.70 9.19
C THR A 99 1.53 1.18 9.12
N VAL A 100 2.43 0.53 9.87
CA VAL A 100 2.50 -0.93 9.89
C VAL A 100 1.22 -1.53 10.42
N ASP A 101 0.71 -1.11 11.58
CA ASP A 101 -0.51 -1.69 12.16
C ASP A 101 -1.72 -1.56 11.23
N ARG A 102 -1.80 -0.45 10.49
CA ARG A 102 -2.85 -0.23 9.49
C ARG A 102 -2.68 -1.11 8.25
N PHE A 103 -1.46 -1.28 7.76
CA PHE A 103 -1.18 -1.92 6.48
C PHE A 103 -0.72 -3.37 6.59
N PHE A 104 -0.46 -3.91 7.77
CA PHE A 104 -0.02 -5.29 7.91
C PHE A 104 -1.19 -6.25 7.71
N ALA A 105 -1.03 -7.20 6.79
CA ALA A 105 -1.98 -8.30 6.58
C ALA A 105 -1.20 -9.60 6.79
N VAL A 106 -1.11 -10.02 8.05
CA VAL A 106 -0.29 -11.17 8.50
C VAL A 106 -0.89 -12.50 8.07
N GLU A 107 -2.20 -12.53 7.87
CA GLU A 107 -2.90 -13.77 7.62
C GLU A 107 -3.04 -13.99 6.12
N ALA A 108 -2.00 -14.60 5.55
CA ALA A 108 -2.12 -15.50 4.41
C ALA A 108 -3.05 -15.02 3.28
N SER A 109 -2.67 -13.96 2.56
CA SER A 109 -3.21 -13.86 1.20
C SER A 109 -2.80 -15.15 0.46
N ARG A 110 -3.78 -15.93 0.02
CA ARG A 110 -3.64 -17.23 -0.67
C ARG A 110 -2.76 -17.17 -1.91
N ASN A 111 -2.53 -15.96 -2.42
CA ASN A 111 -1.80 -15.72 -3.65
C ASN A 111 -0.30 -15.75 -3.36
N THR A 112 0.35 -16.79 -3.88
CA THR A 112 1.81 -16.90 -3.96
C THR A 112 2.35 -15.88 -4.96
N ILE A 113 3.56 -15.38 -4.68
CA ILE A 113 4.28 -14.54 -5.64
C ILE A 113 5.15 -15.47 -6.48
N ASP A 114 5.10 -15.27 -7.79
CA ASP A 114 6.01 -15.90 -8.74
C ASP A 114 7.28 -15.05 -8.80
N TRP A 115 8.27 -15.39 -7.98
CA TRP A 115 9.49 -14.59 -7.86
C TRP A 115 10.32 -14.56 -9.14
N GLY A 116 10.22 -15.58 -9.99
CA GLY A 116 10.87 -15.59 -11.30
C GLY A 116 10.41 -14.44 -12.19
N LEU A 117 9.17 -13.98 -12.00
CA LEU A 117 8.62 -12.81 -12.69
C LEU A 117 9.24 -11.47 -12.22
N TRP A 118 9.67 -11.38 -10.96
CA TRP A 118 10.12 -10.12 -10.34
C TRP A 118 11.65 -9.97 -10.20
N GLU A 119 12.40 -11.07 -10.32
CA GLU A 119 13.85 -11.11 -10.13
C GLU A 119 14.69 -10.57 -11.31
N ILE A 120 14.07 -10.16 -12.43
CA ILE A 120 14.76 -9.78 -13.68
C ILE A 120 15.76 -8.59 -13.53
N LEU A 121 15.88 -7.96 -12.36
CA LEU A 121 16.92 -6.98 -12.07
C LEU A 121 17.80 -7.46 -10.91
N GLY A 122 18.87 -8.22 -11.21
CA GLY A 122 19.77 -8.74 -10.17
C GLY A 122 20.90 -9.69 -10.59
N ARG A 123 21.41 -9.65 -11.82
CA ARG A 123 22.74 -10.19 -12.15
C ARG A 123 23.55 -9.17 -12.95
#